data_AF-X0TK85-F1
#
_entry.id   AF-X0TK85-F1
#
_cell.length_a   1.000
_cell.length_b   1.000
_cell.length_c   1.000
_cell.angle_alpha   90.00
_cell.angle_beta   90.00
_cell.angle_gamma   90.00
#
_symmetry.space_group_name_H-M   'P 1'
#
loop_
_entity.id
_entity.type
_entity.pdbx_description
1 polymer ?
#
loop_
_entity_poly.entity_id
_entity_poly.type
_entity_poly.pdbx_seq_one_letter_code
_entity_poly.pdbx_strand_id
1 'polypeptide(L)'
;YYIEWCCEDGGDSETTDFYPSGEPATASHTYASGTFVIRVTAIDINQAESDPSTLEVTMPRNKPVLNMFFLRFLQRFPHAFPMLRQLLGL
;
A
#
# COMPACT_ATOMS: atom_id res chain seq x y z
N TYR A 1 -12.68 10.92 -15.18
CA TYR A 1 -13.04 9.93 -14.14
C TYR A 1 -12.88 10.59 -12.78
N TYR A 2 -13.80 10.34 -11.86
CA TYR A 2 -13.69 10.71 -10.45
C TYR A 2 -13.19 9.50 -9.66
N ILE A 3 -12.08 9.65 -8.94
CA ILE A 3 -11.40 8.58 -8.21
C ILE A 3 -11.34 8.96 -6.74
N GLU A 4 -11.89 8.11 -5.88
CA GLU A 4 -11.81 8.20 -4.43
C GLU A 4 -10.79 7.17 -3.95
N TRP A 5 -9.66 7.64 -3.42
CA TRP A 5 -8.55 6.78 -3.02
C TRP A 5 -8.76 6.14 -1.64
N CYS A 6 -9.68 6.65 -0.81
CA CYS A 6 -10.14 5.97 0.39
C CYS A 6 -11.55 6.38 0.80
N CYS A 7 -12.34 5.41 1.27
CA CYS A 7 -13.77 5.57 1.52
C CYS A 7 -14.15 6.01 2.93
N GLU A 8 -13.20 6.13 3.86
CA GLU A 8 -13.50 6.49 5.25
C GLU A 8 -13.05 7.93 5.57
N ASP A 9 -14.05 8.80 5.75
CA ASP A 9 -14.02 10.15 6.35
C ASP A 9 -12.84 11.06 5.97
N GLY A 10 -12.90 11.63 4.77
CA GLY A 10 -12.00 12.71 4.33
C GLY A 10 -10.86 12.25 3.42
N GLY A 11 -11.06 11.13 2.73
CA GLY A 11 -10.08 10.55 1.83
C GLY A 11 -9.69 11.43 0.65
N ASP A 12 -8.45 11.25 0.19
CA ASP A 12 -7.95 11.89 -1.02
C ASP A 12 -8.82 11.47 -2.22
N SER A 13 -9.29 12.46 -2.97
CA SER A 13 -10.00 12.24 -4.23
C SER A 13 -9.35 13.05 -5.34
N GLU A 14 -9.45 12.54 -6.56
CA GLU A 14 -8.88 13.15 -7.74
C GLU A 14 -9.88 13.04 -8.88
N THR A 15 -9.95 14.10 -9.70
CA THR A 15 -10.67 14.06 -10.98
C THR A 15 -9.64 14.08 -12.10
N THR A 16 -9.66 13.06 -12.94
CA THR A 16 -8.82 13.01 -14.14
C THR A 16 -9.36 13.92 -15.24
N ASP A 17 -8.56 14.17 -16.26
CA ASP A 17 -9.02 14.76 -17.52
C ASP A 17 -10.06 13.87 -18.24
N PHE A 18 -10.67 14.42 -19.29
CA PHE A 18 -11.55 13.67 -20.19
C PHE A 18 -10.73 12.81 -21.15
N TYR A 19 -11.15 11.55 -21.30
CA TYR A 19 -10.56 10.59 -22.22
C TYR A 19 -11.60 10.15 -23.26
N PRO A 20 -11.18 9.84 -24.51
CA PRO A 20 -12.05 9.22 -25.48
C PRO A 20 -12.65 7.90 -24.96
N SER A 21 -13.88 7.60 -25.37
CA SER A 21 -14.52 6.35 -24.99
C SER A 21 -13.74 5.14 -25.50
N GLY A 22 -13.47 4.18 -24.62
CA GLY A 22 -12.73 2.96 -24.93
C GLY A 22 -11.21 3.06 -24.74
N GLU A 23 -10.66 4.25 -24.50
CA GLU A 23 -9.24 4.43 -24.22
C GLU A 23 -8.92 4.26 -22.72
N PRO A 24 -7.79 3.65 -22.36
CA PRO A 24 -7.39 3.49 -20.98
C PRO A 24 -6.93 4.83 -20.37
N ALA A 25 -7.40 5.12 -19.16
CA ALA A 25 -6.90 6.20 -18.33
C ALA A 25 -6.05 5.63 -17.18
N THR A 26 -4.98 6.32 -16.80
CA THR A 26 -4.07 5.88 -15.72
C THR A 26 -3.96 6.97 -14.67
N ALA A 27 -4.15 6.59 -13.40
CA ALA A 27 -3.89 7.43 -12.24
C ALA A 27 -3.04 6.66 -11.23
N SER A 28 -2.37 7.36 -10.32
CA SER A 28 -1.44 6.74 -9.36
C SER A 28 -1.55 7.37 -7.99
N HIS A 29 -1.53 6.54 -6.95
CA HIS A 29 -1.61 6.96 -5.57
C HIS A 29 -0.67 6.11 -4.70
N THR A 30 -0.18 6.69 -3.60
CA THR A 30 0.76 6.03 -2.69
C THR A 30 0.14 5.86 -1.32
N TYR A 31 0.09 4.61 -0.84
CA TYR A 31 -0.39 4.28 0.50
C TYR A 31 0.76 3.83 1.41
N ALA A 32 0.63 4.06 2.71
CA ALA A 32 1.63 3.63 3.70
C ALA A 32 1.51 2.14 4.06
N SER A 33 0.51 1.78 4.86
CA SER A 33 0.23 0.38 5.21
C SER A 33 -1.22 0.27 5.67
N GLY A 34 -1.93 -0.75 5.21
CA GLY A 34 -3.34 -0.92 5.51
C GLY A 34 -4.10 -1.52 4.34
N THR A 35 -5.40 -1.67 4.51
CA THR A 35 -6.34 -2.07 3.47
C THR A 35 -7.17 -0.85 3.10
N PHE A 36 -7.29 -0.59 1.80
CA PHE A 36 -7.96 0.57 1.24
C PHE A 36 -8.91 0.11 0.15
N VAL A 37 -10.08 0.72 0.08
CA VAL A 37 -11.03 0.54 -1.02
C VAL A 37 -10.94 1.78 -1.90
N ILE A 38 -10.62 1.57 -3.17
CA ILE A 38 -10.60 2.60 -4.20
C ILE A 38 -11.95 2.57 -4.89
N ARG A 39 -12.58 3.72 -5.09
CA ARG A 39 -13.84 3.84 -5.84
C ARG A 39 -13.65 4.75 -7.05
N VAL A 40 -14.17 4.35 -8.20
CA VAL A 40 -14.05 5.09 -9.46
C VAL A 40 -15.41 5.25 -10.10
N THR A 41 -15.73 6.48 -10.48
CA THR A 41 -16.95 6.85 -11.20
C THR A 41 -16.56 7.53 -12.53
N ALA A 42 -17.15 7.11 -13.65
CA ALA A 42 -17.00 7.79 -14.92
C ALA A 42 -17.98 8.97 -15.01
N ILE A 43 -17.52 10.11 -15.52
CA ILE A 43 -18.35 11.31 -15.70
C ILE A 43 -18.18 11.77 -17.14
N ASP A 44 -19.30 11.99 -17.85
CA ASP A 44 -19.29 12.49 -19.22
C ASP A 44 -19.30 14.03 -19.30
N ILE A 45 -19.22 14.58 -20.52
CA ILE A 45 -19.24 16.03 -20.75
C ILE A 45 -20.57 16.70 -20.37
N ASN A 46 -21.64 15.92 -20.23
CA ASN A 46 -22.96 16.38 -19.81
C ASN A 46 -23.15 16.25 -18.28
N GLN A 47 -22.08 15.90 -17.54
CA GLN A 47 -22.10 15.63 -16.10
C GLN A 47 -22.96 14.41 -15.70
N ALA A 48 -23.20 13.48 -16.63
CA ALA A 48 -23.80 12.20 -16.28
C ALA A 48 -22.75 11.29 -15.65
N GLU A 49 -23.08 10.72 -14.49
CA GLU A 49 -22.23 9.80 -13.74
C GLU A 49 -22.61 8.34 -14.03
N SER A 50 -21.59 7.47 -14.08
CA SER A 50 -21.81 6.02 -14.14
C SER A 50 -22.05 5.42 -12.75
N ASP A 51 -22.46 4.15 -12.72
CA ASP A 51 -22.35 3.38 -11.49
C ASP A 51 -20.88 3.31 -11.02
N PRO A 52 -20.62 3.39 -9.71
CA PRO A 52 -19.27 3.34 -9.17
C PRO A 52 -18.69 1.93 -9.23
N SER A 53 -17.42 1.82 -9.59
CA SER A 53 -16.63 0.59 -9.48
C SER A 53 -15.71 0.65 -8.28
N THR A 54 -15.50 -0.46 -7.57
CA THR A 54 -14.66 -0.52 -6.37
C THR A 54 -13.54 -1.55 -6.51
N LEU A 55 -12.35 -1.22 -5.99
CA LEU A 55 -11.20 -2.10 -5.92
C LEU A 55 -10.58 -2.06 -4.52
N GLU A 56 -10.55 -3.19 -3.84
CA GLU A 56 -9.85 -3.32 -2.56
C GLU A 56 -8.36 -3.63 -2.79
N VAL A 57 -7.48 -2.83 -2.20
CA VAL A 57 -6.04 -2.99 -2.24
C VAL A 57 -5.49 -3.08 -0.82
N THR A 58 -4.56 -4.00 -0.58
CA THR A 58 -3.90 -4.16 0.73
C THR A 58 -2.41 -3.93 0.58
N MET A 59 -1.85 -3.03 1.38
CA MET A 59 -0.43 -2.75 1.49
C MET A 59 0.14 -3.41 2.75
N PRO A 60 0.60 -4.67 2.67
CA PRO A 60 1.14 -5.38 3.83
C PRO A 60 2.46 -4.76 4.27
N ARG A 61 2.61 -4.54 5.58
CA ARG A 61 3.88 -4.13 6.17
C ARG A 61 4.60 -5.32 6.77
N ASN A 62 5.65 -5.79 6.09
CA ASN A 62 6.60 -6.72 6.71
C ASN A 62 7.41 -5.99 7.78
N LYS A 63 7.07 -6.20 9.05
CA LYS A 63 7.92 -5.80 10.17
C LYS A 63 8.84 -7.00 10.44
N PRO A 64 10.16 -6.91 10.21
CA PRO A 64 11.04 -7.96 10.65
C PRO A 64 10.90 -8.02 12.18
N VAL A 65 10.45 -9.17 12.69
CA VAL A 65 10.39 -9.44 14.13
C VAL A 65 11.82 -9.71 14.57
N LEU A 66 12.66 -8.69 14.50
CA LEU A 66 13.97 -8.75 15.12
C LEU A 66 13.70 -8.76 16.62
N ASN A 67 13.94 -9.91 17.24
CA ASN A 67 13.85 -10.02 18.68
C ASN A 67 14.82 -8.98 19.27
N MET A 68 14.26 -7.93 19.88
CA MET A 68 15.04 -6.80 20.41
C MET A 68 16.10 -7.29 21.41
N PHE A 69 15.85 -8.40 22.10
CA PHE A 69 16.82 -9.06 22.97
C PHE A 69 18.00 -9.67 22.19
N PHE A 70 17.72 -10.32 21.07
CA PHE A 70 18.76 -10.90 20.21
C PHE A 70 19.64 -9.82 19.57
N LEU A 71 19.04 -8.72 19.10
CA LEU A 71 19.81 -7.58 18.57
C LEU A 71 20.69 -6.93 19.65
N ARG A 72 20.17 -6.72 20.85
CA ARG A 72 20.96 -6.20 21.99
C ARG A 72 22.08 -7.15 22.40
N PHE A 73 21.83 -8.47 22.34
CA PHE A 73 22.84 -9.49 22.58
C PHE A 73 23.96 -9.42 21.54
N LEU A 74 23.64 -9.37 20.24
CA LEU A 74 24.64 -9.25 19.18
C LEU A 74 25.44 -7.94 19.26
N GLN A 75 24.80 -6.82 19.64
CA GLN A 75 25.50 -5.56 19.89
C GLN A 75 26.48 -5.64 21.07
N ARG A 76 26.10 -6.35 22.15
CA ARG A 76 26.96 -6.51 23.33
C ARG A 76 28.10 -7.49 23.10
N PHE A 77 27.92 -8.45 22.19
CA PHE A 77 28.92 -9.48 21.89
C PHE A 77 29.25 -9.51 20.38
N PRO A 78 30.02 -8.53 19.87
CA PRO A 78 30.35 -8.43 18.44
C PRO A 78 31.16 -9.63 17.91
N HIS A 79 31.81 -10.40 18.78
CA HIS A 79 32.53 -11.63 18.44
C HIS A 79 31.79 -12.92 18.84
N ALA A 80 30.48 -12.88 19.09
CA ALA A 80 29.70 -14.09 19.42
C ALA A 80 29.45 -15.01 18.21
N PHE A 81 29.77 -14.57 16.99
CA PHE A 81 29.52 -15.32 15.76
C PHE A 81 30.11 -16.75 15.74
N PRO A 82 31.35 -17.00 16.20
CA PRO A 82 31.90 -18.36 16.26
C PRO A 82 31.10 -19.28 17.19
N MET A 83 30.57 -18.76 18.30
CA MET A 83 29.73 -19.53 19.22
C MET A 83 28.33 -19.75 18.66
N LEU A 84 27.72 -18.74 18.03
CA LEU A 84 26.45 -18.90 17.31
C LEU A 84 26.55 -19.98 16.24
N ARG A 85 27.66 -20.02 15.51
CA ARG A 85 27.92 -21.03 14.48
C ARG A 85 27.90 -22.45 15.05
N GLN A 86 28.60 -22.68 16.16
CA GLN A 86 28.59 -23.98 16.86
C GLN A 86 27.19 -24.35 17.39
N LEU A 87 26.43 -23.38 17.89
CA LEU A 87 25.09 -23.59 18.47
C LEU A 87 24.01 -23.86 17.41
N LEU A 88 24.18 -23.30 16.21
CA LEU A 88 23.30 -23.52 15.05
C LEU A 88 23.68 -24.75 14.20
N GLY A 89 24.77 -25.44 14.55
CA GLY A 89 25.25 -26.62 13.81
C GLY A 89 25.80 -26.31 12.41
N LEU A 90 26.32 -25.09 12.19
CA LEU A 90 26.88 -24.58 10.93
C LEU A 90 28.43 -24.52 10.95
#